data_AF-A0A9P5AS88-F1
#
_entry.id   AF-A0A9P5AS88-F1
#
_cell.length_a   1.000
_cell.length_b   1.000
_cell.length_c   1.000
_cell.angle_alpha   90.00
_cell.angle_beta   90.00
_cell.angle_gamma   90.00
#
_symmetry.space_group_name_H-M   'P 1'
#
loop_
_entity.id
_entity.type
_entity.pdbx_description
1 polymer ?
#
loop_
_entity_poly.entity_id
_entity_poly.type
_entity_poly.pdbx_seq_one_letter_code
_entity_poly.pdbx_strand_id
1 'polypeptide(L)'
;MSEDSIIRFLSRESRPSQENLEILLDHSNVVDITPRMLNIGLSEVAFNNLTKACKLSCKVTPDILESQSDIGTLKALLQYQPGVEITEGVIIRILSLEPPYGMRRRVEEIIELLSSISPKDSPPSVTKDMFKAVKSLPELEFLLGRLGPARGTLQDIALWICEKDFGYFLDQAEMLACVLRSDPETGLSPWQIEKVILGVKPSLLDPFLVHMPSFPITERLFLSIFREYPMAREEKRQEFAEVLRKRNKKIVSTQKIRDAIDVAYQKHTDLHRREMLYSLQERDETLEKAEGRRLEEEKKDGSNKSGLFPHRNNH
;
A
#
# COMPACT_ATOMS: atom_id res chain seq x y z
N MET A 1 -32.78 -28.35 -28.34
CA MET A 1 -32.68 -27.51 -27.12
C MET A 1 -32.51 -26.04 -27.50
N SER A 2 -32.96 -25.10 -26.66
CA SER A 2 -32.79 -23.65 -26.88
C SER A 2 -31.48 -23.12 -26.28
N GLU A 3 -31.04 -21.94 -26.74
CA GLU A 3 -29.91 -21.19 -26.19
C GLU A 3 -29.99 -21.05 -24.65
N ASP A 4 -31.19 -20.85 -24.10
CA ASP A 4 -31.39 -20.70 -22.65
C ASP A 4 -30.99 -21.96 -21.86
N SER A 5 -31.12 -23.15 -22.44
CA SER A 5 -30.65 -24.39 -21.81
C SER A 5 -29.13 -24.43 -21.73
N ILE A 6 -28.45 -23.93 -22.77
CA ILE A 6 -26.99 -23.85 -22.83
C ILE A 6 -26.48 -22.83 -21.81
N ILE A 7 -27.09 -21.65 -21.79
CA ILE A 7 -26.79 -20.62 -20.79
C ILE A 7 -26.96 -21.19 -19.37
N ARG A 8 -28.08 -21.85 -19.09
CA ARG A 8 -28.32 -22.45 -17.77
C ARG A 8 -27.28 -23.51 -17.40
N PHE A 9 -26.83 -24.30 -18.37
CA PHE A 9 -25.77 -25.28 -18.16
C PHE A 9 -24.44 -24.60 -17.83
N LEU A 10 -24.01 -23.65 -18.65
CA LEU A 10 -22.75 -22.91 -18.49
C LEU A 10 -22.72 -22.05 -17.21
N SER A 11 -23.87 -21.53 -16.76
CA SER A 11 -23.96 -20.82 -15.49
C SER A 11 -23.84 -21.73 -14.26
N ARG A 12 -24.05 -23.04 -14.41
CA ARG A 12 -23.95 -24.03 -13.32
C ARG A 12 -22.63 -24.77 -13.33
N GLU A 13 -22.14 -25.11 -14.51
CA GLU A 13 -20.91 -25.87 -14.69
C GLU A 13 -19.78 -24.94 -15.11
N SER A 14 -18.88 -24.66 -14.17
CA SER A 14 -17.74 -23.77 -14.43
C SER A 14 -16.68 -24.41 -15.32
N ARG A 15 -16.56 -25.75 -15.37
CA ARG A 15 -15.52 -26.45 -16.13
C ARG A 15 -16.11 -27.59 -16.95
N PRO A 16 -16.99 -27.28 -17.92
CA PRO A 16 -17.62 -28.31 -18.73
C PRO A 16 -16.56 -29.02 -19.58
N SER A 17 -16.65 -30.35 -19.67
CA SER A 17 -15.82 -31.11 -20.60
C SER A 17 -16.20 -30.77 -22.05
N GLN A 18 -15.25 -30.91 -22.96
CA GLN A 18 -15.48 -30.68 -24.38
C GLN A 18 -16.58 -31.59 -24.93
N GLU A 19 -16.55 -32.88 -24.58
CA GLU A 19 -17.56 -33.87 -24.99
C GLU A 19 -18.98 -33.50 -24.52
N ASN A 20 -19.12 -33.00 -23.28
CA ASN A 20 -20.42 -32.55 -22.78
C ASN A 20 -20.94 -31.36 -23.57
N LEU A 21 -20.07 -30.44 -23.98
CA LEU A 21 -20.45 -29.29 -24.79
C LEU A 21 -20.82 -29.71 -26.21
N GLU A 22 -20.06 -30.60 -26.84
CA GLU A 22 -20.35 -31.14 -28.17
C GLU A 22 -21.71 -31.83 -28.19
N ILE A 23 -21.99 -32.72 -27.24
CA ILE A 23 -23.31 -33.37 -27.10
C ILE A 23 -24.40 -32.31 -26.92
N LEU A 24 -24.18 -31.33 -26.05
CA LEU A 24 -25.17 -30.30 -25.76
C LEU A 24 -25.47 -29.41 -26.99
N LEU A 25 -24.45 -29.11 -27.80
CA LEU A 25 -24.54 -28.33 -29.01
C LEU A 25 -25.19 -29.12 -30.16
N ASP A 26 -24.82 -30.39 -30.35
CA ASP A 26 -25.41 -31.30 -31.35
C ASP A 26 -26.92 -31.49 -31.16
N HIS A 27 -27.39 -31.46 -29.91
CA HIS A 27 -28.82 -31.55 -29.56
C HIS A 27 -29.51 -30.18 -29.49
N SER A 28 -28.82 -29.10 -29.90
CA SER A 28 -29.33 -27.74 -29.94
C SER A 28 -29.44 -27.23 -31.37
N ASN A 29 -30.25 -26.19 -31.58
CA ASN A 29 -30.26 -25.45 -32.85
C ASN A 29 -29.19 -24.34 -32.87
N VAL A 30 -28.28 -24.31 -31.89
CA VAL A 30 -27.26 -23.28 -31.75
C VAL A 30 -26.05 -23.68 -32.58
N VAL A 31 -25.79 -22.89 -33.62
CA VAL A 31 -24.67 -23.13 -34.55
C VAL A 31 -23.41 -22.41 -34.10
N ASP A 32 -23.58 -21.30 -33.38
CA ASP A 32 -22.51 -20.36 -33.03
C ASP A 32 -22.68 -19.86 -31.59
N ILE A 33 -21.57 -19.49 -30.96
CA ILE A 33 -21.54 -18.86 -29.64
C ILE A 33 -22.11 -17.44 -29.74
N THR A 34 -23.15 -17.15 -28.95
CA THR A 34 -23.84 -15.85 -28.96
C THR A 34 -23.26 -14.87 -27.92
N PRO A 35 -23.51 -13.56 -28.06
CA PRO A 35 -23.18 -12.59 -27.01
C PRO A 35 -23.81 -12.94 -25.65
N ARG A 36 -25.03 -13.49 -25.63
CA ARG A 36 -25.71 -13.86 -24.37
C ARG A 36 -24.98 -14.99 -23.66
N MET A 37 -24.43 -15.95 -24.41
CA MET A 37 -23.61 -17.03 -23.85
C MET A 37 -22.26 -16.53 -23.32
N LEU A 38 -21.70 -15.44 -23.87
CA LEU A 38 -20.47 -14.84 -23.35
C LEU A 38 -20.72 -13.96 -22.12
N ASN A 39 -21.86 -13.26 -22.08
CA ASN A 39 -22.19 -12.29 -21.03
C ASN A 39 -22.56 -12.90 -19.68
N ILE A 40 -22.68 -14.23 -19.57
CA ILE A 40 -22.90 -14.91 -18.29
C ILE A 40 -21.62 -15.07 -17.44
N GLY A 41 -20.47 -14.60 -17.93
CA GLY A 41 -19.20 -14.67 -17.21
C GLY A 41 -18.62 -16.08 -17.20
N LEU A 42 -18.26 -16.58 -18.39
CA LEU A 42 -17.68 -17.92 -18.54
C LEU A 42 -16.32 -18.03 -17.82
N SER A 43 -15.92 -19.25 -17.47
CA SER A 43 -14.52 -19.54 -17.12
C SER A 43 -13.66 -19.72 -18.37
N GLU A 44 -12.34 -19.58 -18.21
CA GLU A 44 -11.38 -19.85 -19.29
C GLU A 44 -11.58 -21.22 -19.94
N VAL A 45 -11.80 -22.25 -19.11
CA VAL A 45 -11.99 -23.63 -19.56
C VAL A 45 -13.28 -23.76 -20.37
N ALA A 46 -14.37 -23.15 -19.88
CA ALA A 46 -15.65 -23.17 -20.57
C ALA A 46 -15.55 -22.47 -21.94
N PHE A 47 -14.92 -21.29 -21.99
CA PHE A 47 -14.73 -20.55 -23.24
C PHE A 47 -13.84 -21.31 -24.22
N ASN A 48 -12.71 -21.85 -23.78
CA ASN A 48 -11.79 -22.61 -24.63
C ASN A 48 -12.43 -23.89 -25.19
N ASN A 49 -13.26 -24.59 -24.41
CA ASN A 49 -13.93 -25.78 -24.90
C ASN A 49 -15.10 -25.42 -25.83
N LEU A 50 -15.84 -24.34 -25.56
CA LEU A 50 -16.89 -23.85 -26.46
C LEU A 50 -16.32 -23.44 -27.83
N THR A 51 -15.21 -22.71 -27.83
CA THR A 51 -14.57 -22.22 -29.08
C THR A 51 -13.92 -23.32 -29.91
N LYS A 52 -13.69 -24.51 -29.35
CA LYS A 52 -13.31 -25.71 -30.11
C LYS A 52 -14.51 -26.36 -30.80
N ALA A 53 -15.68 -26.31 -30.17
CA ALA A 53 -16.90 -26.91 -30.69
C ALA A 53 -17.60 -26.02 -31.74
N CYS A 54 -17.64 -24.70 -31.52
CA CYS A 54 -18.33 -23.74 -32.40
C CYS A 54 -17.57 -22.41 -32.53
N LYS A 55 -17.88 -21.65 -33.59
CA LYS A 55 -17.36 -20.28 -33.78
C LYS A 55 -18.21 -19.26 -33.04
N LEU A 56 -17.68 -18.04 -32.88
CA LEU A 56 -18.47 -16.91 -32.39
C LEU A 56 -19.38 -16.38 -33.51
N SER A 57 -20.64 -16.12 -33.18
CA SER A 57 -21.61 -15.45 -34.07
C SER A 57 -21.38 -13.95 -34.19
N CYS A 58 -20.55 -13.37 -33.31
CA CYS A 58 -20.34 -11.94 -33.17
C CYS A 58 -18.86 -11.60 -33.02
N LYS A 59 -18.51 -10.35 -33.32
CA LYS A 59 -17.21 -9.79 -32.91
C LYS A 59 -17.19 -9.61 -31.39
N VAL A 60 -16.04 -9.84 -30.78
CA VAL A 60 -15.80 -9.46 -29.38
C VAL A 60 -15.86 -7.93 -29.28
N THR A 61 -16.68 -7.42 -28.36
CA THR A 61 -16.88 -5.99 -28.08
C THR A 61 -16.35 -5.63 -26.68
N PRO A 62 -16.12 -4.33 -26.39
CA PRO A 62 -15.79 -3.88 -25.03
C PRO A 62 -16.82 -4.35 -23.99
N ASP A 63 -18.12 -4.25 -24.28
CA ASP A 63 -19.18 -4.70 -23.36
C ASP A 63 -19.07 -6.18 -22.99
N ILE A 64 -18.69 -7.03 -23.95
CA ILE A 64 -18.47 -8.46 -23.71
C ILE A 64 -17.28 -8.64 -22.76
N LEU A 65 -16.19 -7.92 -22.96
CA LEU A 65 -15.02 -7.96 -22.07
C LEU A 65 -15.38 -7.45 -20.67
N GLU A 66 -16.11 -6.34 -20.57
CA GLU A 66 -16.54 -5.74 -19.29
C GLU A 66 -17.44 -6.67 -18.46
N SER A 67 -18.22 -7.55 -19.11
CA SER A 67 -19.05 -8.53 -18.42
C SER A 67 -18.26 -9.69 -17.77
N GLN A 68 -17.01 -9.94 -18.19
CA GLN A 68 -16.26 -11.12 -17.74
C GLN A 68 -15.75 -10.99 -16.31
N SER A 69 -15.96 -12.00 -15.49
CA SER A 69 -15.50 -12.06 -14.09
C SER A 69 -14.21 -12.86 -13.88
N ASP A 70 -13.68 -13.47 -14.94
CA ASP A 70 -12.48 -14.30 -14.88
C ASP A 70 -11.38 -13.76 -15.78
N ILE A 71 -10.18 -13.66 -15.22
CA ILE A 71 -9.02 -13.14 -15.95
C ILE A 71 -8.58 -14.08 -17.07
N GLY A 72 -8.72 -15.40 -16.87
CA GLY A 72 -8.41 -16.40 -17.89
C GLY A 72 -9.33 -16.25 -19.09
N THR A 73 -10.63 -16.05 -18.87
CA THR A 73 -11.59 -15.76 -19.95
C THR A 73 -11.28 -14.48 -20.70
N LEU A 74 -10.90 -13.40 -20.01
CA LEU A 74 -10.47 -12.15 -20.65
C LEU A 74 -9.25 -12.37 -21.55
N LYS A 75 -8.21 -13.07 -21.03
CA LYS A 75 -7.02 -13.43 -21.80
C LYS A 75 -7.40 -14.25 -23.04
N ALA A 76 -8.27 -15.24 -22.89
CA ALA A 76 -8.69 -16.11 -23.99
C ALA A 76 -9.51 -15.36 -25.06
N LEU A 77 -10.42 -14.45 -24.66
CA LEU A 77 -11.18 -13.62 -25.60
C LEU A 77 -10.29 -12.69 -26.43
N LEU A 78 -9.31 -12.04 -25.78
CA LEU A 78 -8.36 -11.14 -26.43
C LEU A 78 -7.37 -11.89 -27.35
N GLN A 79 -7.02 -13.13 -26.99
CA GLN A 79 -6.23 -14.01 -27.87
C GLN A 79 -7.05 -14.52 -29.06
N TYR A 80 -8.33 -14.83 -28.84
CA TYR A 80 -9.23 -15.33 -29.89
C TYR A 80 -9.46 -14.28 -30.99
N GLN A 81 -9.64 -13.02 -30.61
CA GLN A 81 -9.82 -11.92 -31.55
C GLN A 81 -8.86 -10.76 -31.23
N PRO A 82 -7.62 -10.75 -31.75
CA PRO A 82 -6.69 -9.65 -31.55
C PRO A 82 -7.21 -8.33 -32.12
N GLY A 83 -6.86 -7.22 -31.48
CA GLY A 83 -7.23 -5.87 -31.93
C GLY A 83 -8.65 -5.41 -31.53
N VAL A 84 -9.28 -6.06 -30.54
CA VAL A 84 -10.47 -5.49 -29.89
C VAL A 84 -10.11 -4.13 -29.30
N GLU A 85 -11.03 -3.18 -29.43
CA GLU A 85 -10.92 -1.90 -28.74
C GLU A 85 -10.87 -2.08 -27.22
N ILE A 86 -9.91 -1.42 -26.57
CA ILE A 86 -9.74 -1.45 -25.12
C ILE A 86 -10.21 -0.12 -24.56
N THR A 87 -11.40 -0.13 -23.96
CA THR A 87 -12.00 1.03 -23.31
C THR A 87 -11.48 1.19 -21.89
N GLU A 88 -11.74 2.36 -21.29
CA GLU A 88 -11.54 2.57 -19.84
C GLU A 88 -12.31 1.54 -19.00
N GLY A 89 -13.55 1.21 -19.40
CA GLY A 89 -14.39 0.23 -18.69
C GLY A 89 -13.75 -1.16 -18.65
N VAL A 90 -13.12 -1.61 -19.74
CA VAL A 90 -12.37 -2.88 -19.77
C VAL A 90 -11.19 -2.87 -18.79
N ILE A 91 -10.46 -1.75 -18.71
CA ILE A 91 -9.32 -1.62 -17.78
C ILE A 91 -9.81 -1.62 -16.33
N ILE A 92 -10.85 -0.85 -16.03
CA ILE A 92 -11.51 -0.85 -14.72
C ILE A 92 -11.98 -2.25 -14.36
N ARG A 93 -12.55 -2.99 -15.32
CA ARG A 93 -13.00 -4.36 -15.10
C ARG A 93 -11.84 -5.26 -14.70
N ILE A 94 -10.72 -5.23 -15.44
CA ILE A 94 -9.53 -6.02 -15.16
C ILE A 94 -8.97 -5.70 -13.76
N LEU A 95 -8.85 -4.41 -13.42
CA LEU A 95 -8.40 -3.96 -12.09
C LEU A 95 -9.35 -4.37 -10.97
N SER A 96 -10.66 -4.43 -11.26
CA SER A 96 -11.69 -4.78 -10.29
C SER A 96 -11.84 -6.28 -10.07
N LEU A 97 -11.14 -7.13 -10.82
CA LEU A 97 -11.21 -8.58 -10.64
C LEU A 97 -10.63 -8.96 -9.28
N GLU A 98 -11.47 -9.54 -8.42
CA GLU A 98 -11.01 -9.97 -7.11
C GLU A 98 -10.06 -11.17 -7.25
N PRO A 99 -8.84 -11.10 -6.70
CA PRO A 99 -8.06 -12.29 -6.49
C PRO A 99 -8.75 -13.11 -5.38
N PRO A 100 -8.98 -14.43 -5.59
CA PRO A 100 -9.30 -15.29 -4.45
C PRO A 100 -8.17 -15.19 -3.42
N TYR A 101 -8.54 -15.20 -2.14
CA TYR A 101 -7.65 -14.97 -1.00
C TYR A 101 -6.26 -15.61 -1.18
N GLY A 102 -5.20 -14.79 -1.07
CA GLY A 102 -3.81 -15.24 -0.98
C GLY A 102 -3.08 -15.58 -2.29
N MET A 103 -3.68 -15.36 -3.47
CA MET A 103 -3.06 -15.70 -4.75
C MET A 103 -2.24 -14.52 -5.34
N ARG A 104 -0.98 -14.38 -4.93
CA ARG A 104 0.00 -13.44 -5.56
C ARG A 104 0.07 -13.61 -7.08
N ARG A 105 -0.06 -14.85 -7.56
CA ARG A 105 -0.09 -15.22 -8.98
C ARG A 105 -1.18 -14.51 -9.78
N ARG A 106 -2.34 -14.22 -9.18
CA ARG A 106 -3.41 -13.50 -9.89
C ARG A 106 -3.10 -12.02 -10.12
N VAL A 107 -2.40 -11.37 -9.17
CA VAL A 107 -1.95 -9.98 -9.36
C VAL A 107 -0.94 -9.93 -10.50
N GLU A 108 -0.01 -10.88 -10.56
CA GLU A 108 0.93 -11.00 -11.69
C GLU A 108 0.17 -11.20 -13.02
N GLU A 109 -0.84 -12.07 -13.05
CA GLU A 109 -1.67 -12.27 -14.25
C GLU A 109 -2.43 -11.00 -14.68
N ILE A 110 -2.93 -10.21 -13.73
CA ILE A 110 -3.57 -8.90 -13.97
C ILE A 110 -2.57 -7.94 -14.61
N ILE A 111 -1.38 -7.79 -14.01
CA ILE A 111 -0.35 -6.88 -14.52
C ILE A 111 0.15 -7.31 -15.91
N GLU A 112 0.31 -8.61 -16.16
CA GLU A 112 0.65 -9.16 -17.48
C GLU A 112 -0.41 -8.80 -18.52
N LEU A 113 -1.70 -9.02 -18.20
CA LEU A 113 -2.79 -8.71 -19.10
C LEU A 113 -2.88 -7.21 -19.38
N LEU A 114 -2.82 -6.38 -18.35
CA LEU A 114 -2.82 -4.92 -18.50
C LEU A 114 -1.62 -4.45 -19.35
N SER A 115 -0.45 -5.07 -19.19
CA SER A 115 0.74 -4.73 -19.98
C SER A 115 0.62 -5.11 -21.45
N SER A 116 -0.11 -6.18 -21.79
CA SER A 116 -0.29 -6.61 -23.18
C SER A 116 -1.31 -5.75 -23.94
N ILE A 117 -2.34 -5.26 -23.25
CA ILE A 117 -3.41 -4.44 -23.85
C ILE A 117 -3.14 -2.92 -23.78
N SER A 118 -2.26 -2.50 -22.87
CA SER A 118 -1.87 -1.11 -22.66
C SER A 118 -0.34 -0.96 -22.72
N PRO A 119 0.25 -1.04 -23.93
CA PRO A 119 1.68 -0.87 -24.12
C PRO A 119 2.14 0.53 -23.70
N LYS A 120 3.40 0.64 -23.25
CA LYS A 120 3.96 1.88 -22.70
C LYS A 120 4.04 3.03 -23.71
N ASP A 121 4.10 2.71 -25.00
CA ASP A 121 4.31 3.69 -26.08
C ASP A 121 3.00 4.32 -26.57
N SER A 122 1.85 3.77 -26.18
CA SER A 122 0.52 4.31 -26.48
C SER A 122 -0.49 3.98 -25.38
N PRO A 123 -0.23 4.43 -24.13
CA PRO A 123 -1.11 4.10 -23.03
C PRO A 123 -2.45 4.84 -23.20
N PRO A 124 -3.58 4.23 -22.81
CA PRO A 124 -4.82 4.95 -22.62
C PRO A 124 -4.59 6.02 -21.55
N SER A 125 -5.29 7.15 -21.68
CA SER A 125 -5.24 8.20 -20.66
C SER A 125 -5.67 7.61 -19.32
N VAL A 126 -4.76 7.54 -18.36
CA VAL A 126 -5.08 7.03 -17.02
C VAL A 126 -6.08 7.98 -16.36
N THR A 127 -7.20 7.44 -15.88
CA THR A 127 -8.29 8.21 -15.26
C THR A 127 -8.37 7.99 -13.76
N LYS A 128 -9.11 8.87 -13.07
CA LYS A 128 -9.37 8.73 -11.63
C LYS A 128 -10.12 7.44 -11.30
N ASP A 129 -11.00 6.98 -12.18
CA ASP A 129 -11.82 5.78 -11.92
C ASP A 129 -11.01 4.50 -12.08
N MET A 130 -9.99 4.48 -12.95
CA MET A 130 -8.98 3.42 -12.95
C MET A 130 -8.25 3.31 -11.61
N PHE A 131 -7.83 4.43 -11.00
CA PHE A 131 -7.19 4.41 -9.68
C PHE A 131 -8.13 3.92 -8.58
N LYS A 132 -9.41 4.29 -8.63
CA LYS A 132 -10.41 3.81 -7.65
C LYS A 132 -10.69 2.31 -7.77
N ALA A 133 -10.48 1.74 -8.96
CA ALA A 133 -10.66 0.32 -9.23
C ALA A 133 -9.53 -0.56 -8.68
N VAL A 134 -8.35 0.02 -8.39
CA VAL A 134 -7.18 -0.69 -7.88
C VAL A 134 -7.48 -1.47 -6.60
N LYS A 135 -7.01 -2.71 -6.56
CA LYS A 135 -7.10 -3.67 -5.45
C LYS A 135 -5.75 -4.10 -4.91
N SER A 136 -4.64 -3.67 -5.50
CA SER A 136 -3.28 -4.01 -5.01
C SER A 136 -2.22 -2.93 -5.28
N LEU A 137 -1.12 -2.97 -4.54
CA LEU A 137 0.01 -2.05 -4.74
C LEU A 137 0.64 -2.17 -6.15
N PRO A 138 0.86 -3.39 -6.71
CA PRO A 138 1.40 -3.51 -8.08
C PRO A 138 0.49 -2.89 -9.16
N GLU A 139 -0.83 -2.97 -8.99
CA GLU A 139 -1.79 -2.32 -9.89
C GLU A 139 -1.69 -0.78 -9.79
N LEU A 140 -1.54 -0.23 -8.58
CA LEU A 140 -1.29 1.20 -8.40
C LEU A 140 0.00 1.63 -9.10
N GLU A 141 1.10 0.91 -8.88
CA GLU A 141 2.39 1.18 -9.52
C GLU A 141 2.30 1.10 -11.06
N PHE A 142 1.53 0.15 -11.58
CA PHE A 142 1.27 0.01 -13.01
C PHE A 142 0.60 1.26 -13.60
N LEU A 143 -0.41 1.80 -12.93
CA LEU A 143 -1.13 3.01 -13.37
C LEU A 143 -0.25 4.26 -13.22
N LEU A 144 0.47 4.40 -12.11
CA LEU A 144 1.40 5.50 -11.86
C LEU A 144 2.49 5.57 -12.94
N GLY A 145 3.03 4.42 -13.34
CA GLY A 145 4.02 4.33 -14.43
C GLY A 145 3.49 4.73 -15.81
N ARG A 146 2.18 4.93 -15.96
CA ARG A 146 1.49 5.31 -17.21
C ARG A 146 0.77 6.65 -17.13
N LEU A 147 0.80 7.31 -15.99
CA LEU A 147 0.06 8.53 -15.73
C LEU A 147 0.50 9.73 -16.60
N GLY A 148 1.65 9.63 -17.29
CA GLY A 148 2.19 10.71 -18.11
C GLY A 148 2.42 11.99 -17.29
N PRO A 149 2.61 13.16 -17.93
CA PRO A 149 2.75 14.43 -17.24
C PRO A 149 1.38 14.98 -16.78
N ALA A 150 0.63 14.21 -15.98
CA ALA A 150 -0.66 14.65 -15.45
C ALA A 150 -0.48 15.41 -14.13
N ARG A 151 -0.07 16.69 -14.22
CA ARG A 151 0.00 17.58 -13.06
C ARG A 151 -1.38 17.70 -12.42
N GLY A 152 -1.52 17.29 -11.15
CA GLY A 152 -2.72 17.46 -10.34
C GLY A 152 -3.70 16.27 -10.28
N THR A 153 -3.50 15.21 -11.06
CA THR A 153 -4.38 14.02 -10.98
C THR A 153 -4.15 13.23 -9.68
N LEU A 154 -2.92 13.25 -9.16
CA LEU A 154 -2.55 12.52 -7.95
C LEU A 154 -3.06 13.14 -6.65
N GLN A 155 -3.41 14.42 -6.66
CA GLN A 155 -4.04 15.08 -5.51
C GLN A 155 -5.33 14.36 -5.11
N ASP A 156 -6.27 14.18 -6.04
CA ASP A 156 -7.57 13.58 -5.74
C ASP A 156 -7.45 12.11 -5.35
N ILE A 157 -6.45 11.42 -5.89
CA ILE A 157 -6.15 10.02 -5.55
C ILE A 157 -5.58 9.93 -4.14
N ALA A 158 -4.64 10.80 -3.77
CA ALA A 158 -4.09 10.86 -2.44
C ALA A 158 -5.17 11.19 -1.40
N LEU A 159 -6.07 12.13 -1.70
CA LEU A 159 -7.23 12.45 -0.85
C LEU A 159 -8.15 11.23 -0.68
N TRP A 160 -8.50 10.57 -1.78
CA TRP A 160 -9.31 9.35 -1.75
C TRP A 160 -8.64 8.24 -0.93
N ILE A 161 -7.32 8.06 -1.05
CA ILE A 161 -6.58 7.10 -0.22
C ILE A 161 -6.69 7.48 1.26
N CYS A 162 -6.56 8.76 1.63
CA CYS A 162 -6.69 9.19 3.03
C CYS A 162 -8.10 8.99 3.61
N GLU A 163 -9.13 9.08 2.78
CA GLU A 163 -10.55 9.01 3.19
C GLU A 163 -11.07 7.58 3.27
N LYS A 164 -10.67 6.71 2.34
CA LYS A 164 -11.18 5.35 2.23
C LYS A 164 -10.53 4.42 3.26
N ASP A 165 -11.34 3.55 3.85
CA ASP A 165 -10.86 2.41 4.61
C ASP A 165 -10.64 1.24 3.64
N PHE A 166 -9.38 0.84 3.47
CA PHE A 166 -9.00 -0.24 2.56
C PHE A 166 -9.09 -1.63 3.21
N GLY A 167 -9.47 -1.71 4.49
CA GLY A 167 -9.54 -2.95 5.25
C GLY A 167 -8.17 -3.61 5.47
N TYR A 168 -8.17 -4.84 5.97
CA TYR A 168 -6.94 -5.55 6.38
C TYR A 168 -6.01 -5.99 5.24
N PHE A 169 -6.45 -5.91 3.99
CA PHE A 169 -5.74 -6.53 2.85
C PHE A 169 -4.82 -5.58 2.08
N LEU A 170 -5.00 -4.29 2.29
CA LEU A 170 -4.37 -3.24 1.50
C LEU A 170 -3.73 -2.25 2.46
N ASP A 171 -2.41 -2.22 2.47
CA ASP A 171 -1.67 -1.28 3.31
C ASP A 171 -1.85 0.13 2.72
N GLN A 172 -2.83 0.86 3.26
CA GLN A 172 -3.19 2.23 2.90
C GLN A 172 -1.97 3.16 2.91
N ALA A 173 -1.02 2.93 3.84
CA ALA A 173 0.21 3.69 3.91
C ALA A 173 1.17 3.36 2.77
N GLU A 174 1.27 2.09 2.35
CA GLU A 174 2.07 1.71 1.17
C GLU A 174 1.51 2.35 -0.11
N MET A 175 0.18 2.36 -0.29
CA MET A 175 -0.46 3.04 -1.41
C MET A 175 -0.21 4.54 -1.42
N LEU A 176 -0.43 5.20 -0.28
CA LEU A 176 -0.21 6.65 -0.19
C LEU A 176 1.26 7.00 -0.39
N ALA A 177 2.18 6.24 0.20
CA ALA A 177 3.62 6.43 -0.01
C ALA A 177 4.02 6.27 -1.48
N CYS A 178 3.38 5.35 -2.22
CA CYS A 178 3.61 5.19 -3.65
C CYS A 178 3.18 6.44 -4.43
N VAL A 179 1.99 6.96 -4.15
CA VAL A 179 1.49 8.21 -4.76
C VAL A 179 2.42 9.39 -4.47
N LEU A 180 2.85 9.57 -3.22
CA LEU A 180 3.74 10.67 -2.82
C LEU A 180 5.13 10.60 -3.47
N ARG A 181 5.64 9.39 -3.77
CA ARG A 181 6.89 9.23 -4.53
C ARG A 181 6.72 9.63 -6.00
N SER A 182 5.53 9.39 -6.57
CA SER A 182 5.22 9.75 -7.95
C SER A 182 4.92 11.24 -8.13
N ASP A 183 4.29 11.88 -7.14
CA ASP A 183 4.04 13.33 -7.13
C ASP A 183 4.33 13.95 -5.75
N PRO A 184 5.56 14.44 -5.55
CA PRO A 184 5.96 15.09 -4.31
C PRO A 184 5.19 16.38 -3.99
N GLU A 185 4.55 17.01 -4.99
CA GLU A 185 3.84 18.29 -4.83
C GLU A 185 2.38 18.12 -4.35
N THR A 186 1.95 16.88 -4.09
CA THR A 186 0.63 16.56 -3.56
C THR A 186 0.35 17.34 -2.26
N GLY A 187 -0.61 18.26 -2.25
CA GLY A 187 -0.96 19.05 -1.08
C GLY A 187 -1.77 18.27 -0.03
N LEU A 188 -1.13 17.42 0.78
CA LEU A 188 -1.77 16.78 1.93
C LEU A 188 -1.57 17.60 3.21
N SER A 189 -2.60 17.64 4.05
CA SER A 189 -2.50 18.22 5.40
C SER A 189 -1.77 17.27 6.37
N PRO A 190 -1.14 17.79 7.43
CA PRO A 190 -0.53 16.95 8.47
C PRO A 190 -1.53 15.96 9.08
N TRP A 191 -2.78 16.37 9.29
CA TRP A 191 -3.81 15.48 9.85
C TRP A 191 -4.12 14.28 8.93
N GLN A 192 -4.17 14.50 7.62
CA GLN A 192 -4.40 13.42 6.64
C GLN A 192 -3.25 12.40 6.62
N ILE A 193 -2.00 12.90 6.64
CA ILE A 193 -0.82 12.03 6.74
C ILE A 193 -0.84 11.27 8.07
N GLU A 194 -1.03 11.96 9.20
CA GLU A 194 -1.02 11.36 10.54
C GLU A 194 -2.00 10.19 10.62
N LYS A 195 -3.23 10.36 10.12
CA LYS A 195 -4.26 9.31 10.13
C LYS A 195 -3.79 8.00 9.47
N VAL A 196 -3.03 8.10 8.38
CA VAL A 196 -2.59 6.95 7.58
C VAL A 196 -1.32 6.30 8.15
N ILE A 197 -0.44 7.09 8.78
CA ILE A 197 0.86 6.59 9.24
C ILE A 197 0.90 6.05 10.68
N LEU A 198 -0.24 6.04 11.39
CA LEU A 198 -0.32 5.37 12.68
C LEU A 198 -0.16 3.85 12.49
N GLY A 199 0.71 3.23 13.27
CA GLY A 199 0.94 1.79 13.30
C GLY A 199 1.79 1.25 12.15
N VAL A 200 2.24 2.12 11.24
CA VAL A 200 3.01 1.69 10.06
C VAL A 200 4.37 1.12 10.43
N LYS A 201 4.91 0.29 9.52
CA LYS A 201 6.30 -0.14 9.61
C LYS A 201 7.22 1.08 9.55
N PRO A 202 8.32 1.10 10.33
CA PRO A 202 9.24 2.23 10.35
C PRO A 202 9.77 2.67 8.98
N SER A 203 10.09 1.73 8.08
CA SER A 203 10.52 2.04 6.70
C SER A 203 9.50 2.84 5.91
N LEU A 204 8.21 2.64 6.16
CA LEU A 204 7.13 3.35 5.47
C LEU A 204 6.98 4.79 5.93
N LEU A 205 7.61 5.19 7.04
CA LEU A 205 7.59 6.59 7.48
C LEU A 205 8.45 7.49 6.58
N ASP A 206 9.52 6.97 6.00
CA ASP A 206 10.52 7.75 5.24
C ASP A 206 9.92 8.55 4.06
N PRO A 207 9.05 7.98 3.19
CA PRO A 207 8.38 8.72 2.12
C PRO A 207 7.52 9.89 2.61
N PHE A 208 6.83 9.75 3.75
CA PHE A 208 6.00 10.83 4.31
C PHE A 208 6.85 11.97 4.86
N LEU A 209 7.99 11.67 5.48
CA LEU A 209 8.91 12.70 5.97
C LEU A 209 9.69 13.39 4.84
N VAL A 210 9.90 12.72 3.70
CA VAL A 210 10.40 13.36 2.47
C VAL A 210 9.38 14.35 1.96
N HIS A 211 8.13 13.91 1.85
CA HIS A 211 7.04 14.70 1.32
C HIS A 211 6.73 15.92 2.22
N MET A 212 6.73 15.73 3.54
CA MET A 212 6.52 16.81 4.51
C MET A 212 7.66 16.87 5.54
N PRO A 213 8.78 17.57 5.22
CA PRO A 213 9.93 17.69 6.11
C PRO A 213 9.64 18.43 7.42
N SER A 214 8.59 19.24 7.49
CA SER A 214 8.14 19.91 8.73
C SER A 214 7.20 19.06 9.59
N PHE A 215 6.81 17.86 9.13
CA PHE A 215 5.87 17.00 9.85
C PHE A 215 6.42 16.62 11.23
N PRO A 216 5.70 16.93 12.33
CA PRO A 216 6.17 16.68 13.69
C PRO A 216 6.04 15.20 14.08
N ILE A 217 7.02 14.69 14.83
CA ILE A 217 6.91 13.37 15.45
C ILE A 217 6.21 13.54 16.80
N THR A 218 4.88 13.45 16.79
CA THR A 218 4.03 13.60 17.99
C THR A 218 4.23 12.42 18.95
N GLU A 219 3.89 12.61 20.24
CA GLU A 219 3.85 11.49 21.21
C GLU A 219 2.97 10.35 20.68
N ARG A 220 1.82 10.68 20.09
CA ARG A 220 0.90 9.69 19.54
C ARG A 220 1.54 8.87 18.42
N LEU A 221 2.13 9.52 17.44
CA LEU A 221 2.78 8.84 16.31
C LEU A 221 3.98 8.01 16.78
N PHE A 222 4.83 8.58 17.62
CA PHE A 222 5.98 7.88 18.20
C PHE A 222 5.51 6.61 18.90
N LEU A 223 4.55 6.72 19.82
CA LEU A 223 4.08 5.57 20.59
C LEU A 223 3.32 4.57 19.72
N SER A 224 2.61 4.99 18.68
CA SER A 224 1.94 4.05 17.78
C SER A 224 2.97 3.20 17.02
N ILE A 225 3.99 3.79 16.40
CA ILE A 225 5.02 3.03 15.68
C ILE A 225 5.94 2.25 16.64
N PHE A 226 6.27 2.85 17.79
CA PHE A 226 7.21 2.29 18.77
C PHE A 226 6.59 1.23 19.69
N ARG A 227 5.33 1.43 20.14
CA ARG A 227 4.62 0.57 21.10
C ARG A 227 3.60 -0.39 20.49
N GLU A 228 3.09 -0.21 19.27
CA GLU A 228 2.19 -1.23 18.64
C GLU A 228 2.88 -2.59 18.42
N TYR A 229 4.15 -2.66 18.80
CA TYR A 229 4.91 -3.87 18.88
C TYR A 229 5.56 -4.07 20.26
N PRO A 230 4.79 -4.50 21.28
CA PRO A 230 5.42 -5.09 22.47
C PRO A 230 6.26 -6.32 22.08
N MET A 231 5.94 -6.96 20.94
CA MET A 231 6.67 -8.06 20.31
C MET A 231 7.56 -7.63 19.12
N ALA A 232 7.80 -6.33 18.89
CA ALA A 232 8.71 -5.92 17.82
C ALA A 232 10.07 -6.46 18.13
N ARG A 233 10.63 -7.15 17.14
CA ARG A 233 12.06 -7.38 17.11
C ARG A 233 12.76 -6.04 17.20
N GLU A 234 13.84 -6.03 17.97
CA GLU A 234 14.70 -4.89 18.17
C GLU A 234 15.10 -4.18 16.87
N GLU A 235 15.30 -4.95 15.80
CA GLU A 235 15.56 -4.49 14.43
C GLU A 235 14.58 -3.39 13.97
N LYS A 236 13.28 -3.52 14.26
CA LYS A 236 12.27 -2.52 13.87
C LYS A 236 12.40 -1.22 14.67
N ARG A 237 12.76 -1.28 15.95
CA ARG A 237 12.96 -0.07 16.77
C ARG A 237 14.22 0.68 16.32
N GLN A 238 15.26 -0.06 15.97
CA GLN A 238 16.47 0.50 15.36
C GLN A 238 16.16 1.17 14.02
N GLU A 239 15.41 0.49 13.14
CA GLU A 239 14.97 1.05 11.85
C GLU A 239 14.22 2.39 12.03
N PHE A 240 13.34 2.48 13.04
CA PHE A 240 12.64 3.73 13.34
C PHE A 240 13.58 4.87 13.73
N ALA A 241 14.53 4.61 14.63
CA ALA A 241 15.53 5.61 15.02
C ALA A 241 16.40 6.04 13.82
N GLU A 242 16.76 5.12 12.95
CA GLU A 242 17.54 5.40 11.74
C GLU A 242 16.78 6.30 10.75
N VAL A 243 15.49 6.05 10.52
CA VAL A 243 14.63 6.91 9.69
C VAL A 243 14.56 8.33 10.25
N LEU A 244 14.33 8.47 11.56
CA LEU A 244 14.29 9.78 12.21
C LEU A 244 15.62 10.52 12.09
N ARG A 245 16.75 9.83 12.34
CA ARG A 245 18.10 10.39 12.18
C ARG A 245 18.38 10.82 10.74
N LYS A 246 18.09 9.95 9.76
CA LYS A 246 18.27 10.22 8.32
C LYS A 246 17.51 11.48 7.87
N ARG A 247 16.35 11.74 8.47
CA ARG A 247 15.48 12.87 8.16
C ARG A 247 15.65 14.05 9.11
N ASN A 248 16.68 14.04 9.96
CA ASN A 248 16.95 15.07 10.98
C ASN A 248 15.72 15.41 11.84
N LYS A 249 14.88 14.41 12.13
CA LYS A 249 13.68 14.59 12.94
C LYS A 249 14.04 14.53 14.42
N LYS A 250 13.45 15.44 15.18
CA LYS A 250 13.51 15.45 16.63
C LYS A 250 12.19 14.98 17.23
N ILE A 251 12.27 14.49 18.46
CA ILE A 251 11.14 13.93 19.21
C ILE A 251 10.95 14.77 20.47
N VAL A 252 9.72 15.22 20.72
CA VAL A 252 9.40 15.90 21.98
C VAL A 252 9.56 14.92 23.15
N SER A 253 10.42 15.24 24.12
CA SER A 253 10.68 14.35 25.27
C SER A 253 9.53 14.38 26.26
N THR A 254 8.60 13.42 26.16
CA THR A 254 7.53 13.23 27.13
C THR A 254 7.82 12.06 28.07
N GLN A 255 7.20 12.05 29.25
CA GLN A 255 7.40 10.95 30.21
C GLN A 255 7.03 9.59 29.61
N LYS A 256 5.93 9.51 28.85
CA LYS A 256 5.50 8.25 28.23
C LYS A 256 6.49 7.74 27.18
N ILE A 257 7.13 8.63 26.43
CA ILE A 257 8.17 8.25 25.46
C ILE A 257 9.40 7.72 26.20
N ARG A 258 9.85 8.41 27.27
CA ARG A 258 10.96 7.94 28.12
C ARG A 258 10.67 6.57 28.70
N ASP A 259 9.51 6.40 29.32
CA ASP A 259 9.08 5.11 29.88
C ASP A 259 9.05 4.00 28.81
N ALA A 260 8.59 4.32 27.59
CA ALA A 260 8.56 3.35 26.50
C ALA A 260 9.97 2.91 26.09
N ILE A 261 10.89 3.87 25.93
CA ILE A 261 12.29 3.61 25.56
C ILE A 261 12.97 2.80 26.66
N ASP A 262 12.82 3.21 27.92
CA ASP A 262 13.47 2.54 29.05
C ASP A 262 12.98 1.10 29.21
N VAL A 263 11.67 0.86 29.09
CA VAL A 263 11.10 -0.49 29.11
C VAL A 263 11.58 -1.32 27.92
N ALA A 264 11.72 -0.73 26.73
CA ALA A 264 12.18 -1.45 25.55
C ALA A 264 13.66 -1.89 25.63
N TYR A 265 14.49 -1.16 26.39
CA TYR A 265 15.94 -1.34 26.47
C TYR A 265 16.45 -1.53 27.91
N GLN A 266 15.70 -2.24 28.75
CA GLN A 266 16.08 -2.48 30.16
C GLN A 266 17.38 -3.29 30.32
N LYS A 267 17.85 -3.98 29.28
CA LYS A 267 19.06 -4.81 29.32
C LYS A 267 20.30 -3.99 28.98
N HIS A 268 21.38 -4.21 29.74
CA HIS A 268 22.65 -3.48 29.57
C HIS A 268 23.33 -3.64 28.20
N THR A 269 23.00 -4.70 27.44
CA THR A 269 23.53 -4.91 26.08
C THR A 269 23.00 -3.90 25.06
N ASP A 270 21.91 -3.20 25.39
CA ASP A 270 21.19 -2.38 24.43
C ASP A 270 21.37 -0.87 24.72
N LEU A 271 22.34 -0.53 25.58
CA LEU A 271 22.58 0.82 26.07
C LEU A 271 22.89 1.81 24.95
N HIS A 272 23.71 1.41 23.97
CA HIS A 272 24.02 2.23 22.80
C HIS A 272 22.79 2.55 21.93
N ARG A 273 21.84 1.60 21.84
CA ARG A 273 20.60 1.76 21.06
C ARG A 273 19.60 2.67 21.79
N ARG A 274 19.56 2.56 23.11
CA ARG A 274 18.83 3.49 23.99
C ARG A 274 19.36 4.92 23.83
N GLU A 275 20.69 5.09 23.89
CA GLU A 275 21.35 6.39 23.70
C GLU A 275 21.04 7.02 22.33
N MET A 276 20.99 6.21 21.27
CA MET A 276 20.60 6.68 19.94
C MET A 276 19.22 7.35 19.95
N LEU A 277 18.21 6.76 20.60
CA LEU A 277 16.87 7.36 20.69
C LEU A 277 16.84 8.61 21.57
N TYR A 278 17.57 8.61 22.70
CA TYR A 278 17.68 9.81 23.54
C TYR A 278 18.37 10.98 22.80
N SER A 279 19.34 10.70 21.93
CA SER A 279 20.01 11.74 21.10
C SER A 279 19.07 12.42 20.10
N LEU A 280 17.93 11.79 19.78
CA LEU A 280 16.90 12.33 18.90
C LEU A 280 15.88 13.21 19.62
N GLN A 281 15.95 13.33 20.95
CA GLN A 281 15.03 14.20 21.68
C GLN A 281 15.33 15.68 21.40
N GLU A 282 14.29 16.50 21.28
CA GLU A 282 14.41 17.94 21.41
C GLU A 282 14.95 18.22 22.81
N ARG A 283 16.05 18.97 22.89
CA ARG A 283 16.58 19.39 24.18
C ARG A 283 15.58 20.33 24.81
N ASP A 284 15.02 19.91 25.93
CA ASP A 284 14.13 20.73 26.73
C ASP A 284 14.96 21.87 27.34
N GLU A 285 14.82 23.10 26.84
CA GLU A 285 15.60 24.27 27.32
C GLU A 285 15.43 24.50 28.83
N THR A 286 14.32 24.02 29.41
CA THR A 286 14.04 24.01 30.85
C THR A 286 14.96 23.06 31.63
N LEU A 287 15.34 21.92 31.06
CA LEU A 287 16.31 21.00 31.65
C LEU A 287 17.74 21.55 31.54
N GLU A 288 18.10 22.24 30.44
CA GLU A 288 19.41 22.89 30.30
C GLU A 288 19.61 24.01 31.34
N LYS A 289 18.57 24.80 31.61
CA LYS A 289 18.60 25.79 32.70
C LYS A 289 18.63 25.17 34.09
N ALA A 290 18.13 23.94 34.26
CA ALA A 290 18.17 23.24 35.54
C ALA A 290 19.53 22.55 35.78
N GLU A 291 20.09 21.91 34.75
CA GLU A 291 21.43 21.31 34.77
C GLU A 291 22.52 22.37 34.84
N GLY A 292 22.38 23.48 34.11
CA GLY A 292 23.26 24.65 34.22
C GLY A 292 23.26 25.26 35.62
N ARG A 293 22.08 25.39 36.25
CA ARG A 293 21.96 25.86 37.65
C ARG A 293 22.57 24.88 38.65
N ARG A 294 22.38 23.57 38.46
CA ARG A 294 23.00 22.53 39.33
C ARG A 294 24.52 22.51 39.21
N LEU A 295 25.07 22.63 38.01
CA LEU A 295 26.51 22.71 37.78
C LEU A 295 27.13 24.00 38.33
N GLU A 296 26.38 25.11 38.37
CA GLU A 296 26.81 26.35 39.04
C GLU A 296 26.73 26.26 40.57
N GLU A 297 25.73 25.57 41.12
CA GLU A 297 25.60 25.30 42.55
C GLU A 297 26.71 24.36 43.04
N GLU A 298 27.01 23.28 42.30
CA GLU A 298 28.12 22.37 42.61
C GLU A 298 29.49 23.06 42.54
N LYS A 299 29.67 24.03 41.62
CA LYS A 299 30.89 24.85 41.55
C LYS A 299 31.01 25.84 42.71
N LYS A 300 29.90 26.34 43.26
CA LYS A 300 29.89 27.25 44.43
C LYS A 300 30.08 26.51 45.75
N ASP A 301 29.55 25.29 45.88
CA ASP A 301 29.77 24.45 47.07
C ASP A 301 31.18 23.84 47.13
N GLY A 302 31.83 23.67 45.97
CA GLY A 302 33.23 23.28 45.89
C GLY A 302 34.22 24.35 46.33
N SER A 303 33.88 25.65 46.25
CA SER A 303 34.80 26.75 46.59
C SER A 303 34.73 27.19 48.06
N ASN A 304 33.74 26.75 48.83
CA ASN A 304 33.56 27.14 50.24
C ASN A 304 34.10 26.12 51.26
N LYS A 305 34.78 25.05 50.81
CA LYS A 305 35.37 24.01 51.69
C LYS A 305 36.90 24.01 51.79
N SER A 306 37.59 25.08 51.38
CA SER A 306 39.05 25.20 51.54
C SER A 306 39.47 26.45 52.34
N GLY A 307 38.89 26.66 53.52
CA GLY A 307 39.26 27.82 54.33
C GLY A 307 38.72 27.79 55.75
N LEU A 308 39.05 26.78 56.55
CA LEU A 308 38.95 26.86 58.01
C LEU A 308 39.65 25.65 58.62
N PHE A 309 40.79 25.86 59.29
CA PHE A 309 41.12 25.39 60.65
C PHE A 309 42.49 25.97 61.07
N PRO A 310 42.72 26.18 62.38
CA PRO A 310 43.40 27.37 62.90
C PRO A 310 44.78 27.07 63.51
N HIS A 311 45.52 28.14 63.78
CA HIS A 311 46.70 28.17 64.65
C HIS A 311 46.48 27.43 65.98
N ARG A 312 47.45 26.61 66.39
CA ARG A 312 47.78 26.37 67.81
C ARG A 312 49.28 26.13 68.00
N ASN A 313 49.80 26.84 69.00
CA ASN A 313 51.16 26.84 69.54
C ASN A 313 51.44 25.66 70.50
N ASN A 314 52.75 25.50 70.80
CA ASN A 314 53.43 24.78 71.89
C ASN A 314 53.52 23.24 71.71
N HIS A 315 54.68 22.58 71.86
CA HIS A 315 55.85 22.82 72.72
C HIS A 315 57.18 22.65 71.97
#